data_AF-A0A3R7RH18-F1
#
_entry.id   AF-A0A3R7RH18-F1
#
_cell.length_a   1.000
_cell.length_b   1.000
_cell.length_c   1.000
_cell.angle_alpha   90.00
_cell.angle_beta   90.00
_cell.angle_gamma   90.00
#
_symmetry.space_group_name_H-M   'P 1'
#
loop_
_entity.id
_entity.type
_entity.pdbx_description
1 polymer ?
#
loop_
_entity_poly.entity_id
_entity_poly.type
_entity_poly.pdbx_seq_one_letter_code
_entity_poly.pdbx_strand_id
1 'polypeptide(L)'
;MNRSDFRGHVVRTAMVAVLSLSAIIVSGCSGQRYDPSRATRPYPEELGQGAMVKVQVFRDGGDLIIINASAQAFEDLDIWINRQYMLHLDHLAVGETRTVWFGDFFDQWGETPVAGGFFRTDAPTPSVLVQFQIDESSPLLGTVAIPEEARF
;
A
#
# COMPACT_ATOMS: atom_id res chain seq x y z
N MET A 1 -10.39 -41.82 47.60
CA MET A 1 -9.86 -40.92 46.55
C MET A 1 -10.06 -39.49 47.03
N ASN A 2 -8.97 -38.76 47.28
CA ASN A 2 -8.98 -37.56 48.13
C ASN A 2 -9.35 -36.28 47.34
N ARG A 3 -10.30 -35.50 47.85
CA ARG A 3 -10.92 -34.35 47.16
C ARG A 3 -9.94 -33.16 47.01
N SER A 4 -8.85 -33.16 47.77
CA SER A 4 -7.79 -32.14 47.76
C SER A 4 -6.86 -32.25 46.53
N ASP A 5 -6.54 -33.46 46.09
CA ASP A 5 -5.61 -33.70 44.98
C ASP A 5 -6.26 -33.30 43.64
N PHE A 6 -7.55 -33.59 43.48
CA PHE A 6 -8.32 -33.22 42.30
C PHE A 6 -8.37 -31.70 42.09
N ARG A 7 -8.46 -30.92 43.18
CA ARG A 7 -8.50 -29.45 43.14
C ARG A 7 -7.16 -28.85 42.73
N GLY A 8 -6.05 -29.43 43.17
CA GLY A 8 -4.70 -29.00 42.79
C GLY A 8 -4.36 -29.27 41.33
N HIS A 9 -4.82 -30.42 40.79
CA HIS A 9 -4.66 -30.72 39.37
C HIS A 9 -5.48 -29.77 38.49
N VAL A 10 -6.75 -29.52 38.81
CA VAL A 10 -7.61 -28.61 38.03
C VAL A 10 -7.05 -27.18 37.97
N VAL A 11 -6.52 -26.66 39.10
CA VAL A 11 -5.93 -25.31 39.14
C VAL A 11 -4.65 -25.22 38.30
N ARG A 12 -3.79 -26.25 38.33
CA ARG A 12 -2.59 -26.30 37.50
C ARG A 12 -2.91 -26.38 36.02
N THR A 13 -3.88 -27.22 35.62
CA THR A 13 -4.29 -27.34 34.21
C THR A 13 -4.92 -26.06 33.70
N ALA A 14 -5.74 -25.39 34.52
CA ALA A 14 -6.33 -24.09 34.19
C ALA A 14 -5.26 -23.00 34.01
N MET A 15 -4.25 -22.95 34.89
CA MET A 15 -3.17 -21.97 34.82
C MET A 15 -2.29 -22.18 33.57
N VAL A 16 -1.98 -23.43 33.21
CA VAL A 16 -1.26 -23.76 31.98
C VAL A 16 -2.09 -23.37 30.76
N ALA A 17 -3.39 -23.66 30.74
CA ALA A 17 -4.27 -23.31 29.62
C ALA A 17 -4.36 -21.79 29.39
N VAL A 18 -4.42 -20.99 30.46
CA VAL A 18 -4.42 -19.53 30.38
C VAL A 18 -3.10 -18.99 29.82
N LEU A 19 -1.95 -19.51 30.30
CA LEU A 19 -0.63 -19.14 29.80
C LEU A 19 -0.45 -19.47 28.31
N SER A 20 -0.89 -20.65 27.88
CA SER A 20 -0.85 -21.06 26.47
C SER A 20 -1.72 -20.17 25.59
N LEU A 21 -2.92 -19.80 26.06
CA LEU A 21 -3.85 -18.96 25.30
C LEU A 21 -3.32 -17.52 25.17
N SER A 22 -2.67 -16.98 26.21
CA SER A 22 -2.02 -15.67 26.16
C SER A 22 -0.85 -15.62 25.17
N ALA A 23 -0.07 -16.70 25.03
CA ALA A 23 1.04 -16.75 24.07
C ALA A 23 0.59 -16.72 22.60
N ILE A 24 -0.58 -17.30 22.30
CA ILE A 24 -1.16 -17.30 20.95
C ILE A 24 -1.67 -15.90 20.58
N ILE A 25 -2.22 -15.15 21.54
CA ILE A 25 -2.76 -13.80 21.30
C ILE A 25 -1.63 -12.79 20.98
N VAL A 26 -0.44 -12.94 21.57
CA VAL A 26 0.68 -12.01 21.35
C VAL A 26 1.39 -12.22 20.00
N SER A 27 1.32 -13.42 19.42
CA SER A 27 2.01 -13.75 18.17
C SER A 27 1.26 -13.31 16.89
N GLY A 28 0.06 -12.71 17.03
CA GLY A 28 -0.78 -12.28 15.91
C GLY A 28 -0.59 -10.82 15.47
N CYS A 29 0.29 -10.05 16.11
CA CYS A 29 0.40 -8.60 15.90
C CYS A 29 1.60 -8.23 15.02
N SER A 30 1.54 -8.54 13.72
CA SER A 30 1.97 -7.68 12.61
C SER A 30 2.00 -8.51 11.34
N GLY A 31 1.04 -8.26 10.45
CA GLY A 31 1.15 -8.73 9.08
C GLY A 31 2.41 -8.11 8.49
N GLN A 32 3.37 -8.95 8.10
CA GLN A 32 4.63 -8.51 7.49
C GLN A 32 4.32 -7.67 6.24
N ARG A 33 4.44 -6.34 6.35
CA ARG A 33 4.28 -5.39 5.23
C ARG A 33 5.60 -5.09 4.51
N TYR A 34 6.66 -5.77 4.94
CA TYR A 34 8.02 -5.56 4.49
C TYR A 34 8.50 -6.82 3.75
N ASP A 35 8.79 -6.65 2.47
CA ASP A 35 9.36 -7.69 1.62
C ASP A 35 10.56 -7.13 0.82
N PRO A 36 11.80 -7.39 1.25
CA PRO A 36 12.99 -6.88 0.58
C PRO A 36 13.10 -7.30 -0.88
N SER A 37 12.47 -8.42 -1.28
CA SER A 37 12.50 -8.89 -2.67
C SER A 37 11.68 -8.03 -3.62
N ARG A 38 10.78 -7.21 -3.08
CA ARG A 38 9.94 -6.25 -3.82
C ARG A 38 10.40 -4.80 -3.66
N ALA A 39 11.57 -4.57 -3.08
CA ALA A 39 12.16 -3.25 -2.96
C ALA A 39 12.36 -2.60 -4.35
N THR A 40 11.87 -1.37 -4.49
CA THR A 40 12.01 -0.58 -5.72
C THR A 40 13.22 0.34 -5.63
N ARG A 41 13.38 1.23 -6.62
CA ARG A 41 14.42 2.26 -6.61
C ARG A 41 14.02 3.45 -5.72
N PRO A 42 14.96 4.26 -5.22
CA PRO A 42 14.63 5.49 -4.50
C PRO A 42 13.95 6.52 -5.40
N TYR A 43 13.13 7.38 -4.81
CA TYR A 43 12.50 8.49 -5.53
C TYR A 43 13.56 9.47 -6.04
N PRO A 44 13.49 9.90 -7.32
CA PRO A 44 14.48 10.77 -7.92
C PRO A 44 14.21 12.23 -7.56
N GLU A 45 14.77 12.70 -6.44
CA GLU A 45 14.59 14.07 -5.96
C GLU A 45 15.17 15.12 -6.92
N GLU A 46 16.21 14.76 -7.67
CA GLU A 46 16.94 15.63 -8.58
C GLU A 46 16.16 16.02 -9.85
N LEU A 47 15.20 15.20 -10.29
CA LEU A 47 14.46 15.45 -11.54
C LEU A 47 13.45 16.59 -11.42
N GLY A 48 13.05 16.95 -10.20
CA GLY A 48 12.03 17.95 -9.95
C GLY A 48 10.68 17.59 -10.60
N GLN A 49 9.73 18.53 -10.55
CA GLN A 49 8.45 18.40 -11.25
C GLN A 49 8.42 19.30 -12.47
N GLY A 50 8.14 18.71 -13.63
CA GLY A 50 7.98 19.41 -14.90
C GLY A 50 6.53 19.83 -15.14
N ALA A 51 5.97 19.38 -16.26
CA ALA A 51 4.63 19.73 -16.70
C ALA A 51 3.54 18.94 -15.95
N MET A 52 2.33 19.52 -15.89
CA MET A 52 1.13 18.81 -15.48
C MET A 52 0.50 18.11 -16.69
N VAL A 53 0.27 16.80 -16.59
CA VAL A 53 -0.47 16.04 -17.59
C VAL A 53 -1.94 15.92 -17.20
N LYS A 54 -2.82 15.82 -18.20
CA LYS A 54 -4.27 15.59 -18.00
C LYS A 54 -4.56 14.13 -17.64
N VAL A 55 -3.85 13.61 -16.65
CA VAL A 55 -4.11 12.30 -16.07
C VAL A 55 -4.76 12.54 -14.72
N GLN A 56 -5.88 11.87 -14.48
CA GLN A 56 -6.59 11.95 -13.21
C GLN A 56 -6.35 10.67 -12.44
N VAL A 57 -6.08 10.80 -11.14
CA VAL A 57 -5.81 9.67 -10.26
C VAL A 57 -6.62 9.84 -8.99
N PHE A 58 -7.38 8.81 -8.62
CA PHE A 58 -8.20 8.83 -7.41
C PHE A 58 -8.27 7.44 -6.80
N ARG A 59 -8.69 7.38 -5.54
CA ARG A 59 -8.81 6.15 -4.75
C ARG A 59 -10.25 5.67 -4.75
N ASP A 60 -10.47 4.38 -4.96
CA ASP A 60 -11.72 3.69 -4.61
C ASP A 60 -11.40 2.48 -3.73
N GLY A 61 -11.64 2.63 -2.43
CA GLY A 61 -11.39 1.58 -1.45
C GLY A 61 -9.92 1.14 -1.43
N GLY A 62 -9.68 -0.08 -1.90
CA GLY A 62 -8.34 -0.70 -2.00
C GLY A 62 -7.52 -0.24 -3.19
N ASP A 63 -8.17 0.34 -4.19
CA ASP A 63 -7.62 0.50 -5.52
C ASP A 63 -7.26 1.96 -5.82
N LEU A 64 -6.40 2.13 -6.83
CA LEU A 64 -6.06 3.40 -7.44
C LEU A 64 -6.56 3.36 -8.88
N ILE A 65 -7.45 4.29 -9.22
CA ILE A 65 -8.03 4.43 -10.56
C ILE A 65 -7.29 5.58 -11.25
N ILE A 66 -6.69 5.26 -12.39
CA ILE A 66 -5.88 6.16 -13.20
C ILE A 66 -6.58 6.34 -14.54
N ILE A 67 -6.89 7.58 -14.91
CA ILE A 67 -7.57 7.90 -16.17
C ILE A 67 -6.67 8.81 -17.00
N ASN A 68 -6.21 8.32 -18.15
CA ASN A 68 -5.46 9.13 -19.09
C ASN A 68 -6.41 9.96 -19.97
N ALA A 69 -6.82 11.12 -19.49
CA ALA A 69 -7.59 12.10 -20.26
C ALA A 69 -6.71 13.04 -21.11
N SER A 70 -5.43 12.70 -21.29
CA SER A 70 -4.50 13.46 -22.12
C SER A 70 -4.54 12.99 -23.58
N ALA A 71 -3.94 13.75 -24.49
CA ALA A 71 -3.78 13.36 -25.90
C ALA A 71 -2.51 12.52 -26.15
N GLN A 72 -1.78 12.15 -25.09
CA GLN A 72 -0.51 11.43 -25.16
C GLN A 72 -0.67 10.04 -24.56
N ALA A 73 -0.14 9.03 -25.24
CA ALA A 73 0.05 7.71 -24.66
C ALA A 73 1.39 7.69 -23.90
N PHE A 74 1.45 6.92 -22.83
CA PHE A 74 2.67 6.67 -22.08
C PHE A 74 3.02 5.20 -22.23
N GLU A 75 4.28 4.92 -22.49
CA GLU A 75 4.83 3.57 -22.57
C GLU A 75 5.99 3.54 -21.56
N ASP A 76 6.20 2.40 -20.90
CA ASP A 76 7.32 2.17 -19.98
C ASP A 76 7.43 3.28 -18.92
N LEU A 77 6.38 3.45 -18.10
CA LEU A 77 6.30 4.53 -17.12
C LEU A 77 6.31 4.02 -15.69
N ASP A 78 6.89 4.81 -14.80
CA ASP A 78 6.85 4.57 -13.36
C ASP A 78 5.96 5.58 -12.66
N ILE A 79 5.03 5.06 -11.87
CA ILE A 79 4.06 5.84 -11.13
C ILE A 79 4.56 5.99 -9.70
N TRP A 80 4.78 7.22 -9.29
CA TRP A 80 5.20 7.59 -7.94
C TRP A 80 4.04 8.13 -7.13
N ILE A 81 3.82 7.55 -5.95
CA ILE A 81 2.84 8.00 -4.97
C ILE A 81 3.57 8.59 -3.76
N ASN A 82 3.20 9.82 -3.40
CA ASN A 82 3.74 10.55 -2.24
C ASN A 82 5.28 10.58 -2.17
N ARG A 83 5.95 10.52 -3.33
CA ARG A 83 7.44 10.46 -3.44
C ARG A 83 8.08 9.27 -2.71
N GLN A 84 7.34 8.21 -2.46
CA GLN A 84 7.83 7.06 -1.70
C GLN A 84 7.56 5.74 -2.43
N TYR A 85 6.30 5.52 -2.83
CA TYR A 85 5.90 4.23 -3.37
C TYR A 85 5.86 4.29 -4.89
N MET A 86 6.38 3.24 -5.52
CA MET A 86 6.53 3.14 -6.96
C MET A 86 5.80 1.89 -7.49
N LEU A 87 5.15 2.06 -8.63
CA LEU A 87 4.64 0.96 -9.44
C LEU A 87 5.06 1.20 -10.89
N HIS A 88 5.65 0.18 -11.51
CA HIS A 88 5.96 0.17 -12.92
C HIS A 88 4.70 -0.20 -13.73
N LEU A 89 4.45 0.50 -14.83
CA LEU A 89 3.35 0.23 -15.75
C LEU A 89 3.88 0.17 -17.19
N ASP A 90 3.57 -0.93 -17.88
CA ASP A 90 4.07 -1.13 -19.25
C ASP A 90 3.53 -0.08 -20.23
N HIS A 91 2.25 0.28 -20.11
CA HIS A 91 1.60 1.26 -20.99
C HIS A 91 0.37 1.88 -20.34
N LEU A 92 0.05 3.08 -20.81
CA LEU A 92 -1.17 3.81 -20.52
C LEU A 92 -1.62 4.58 -21.76
N ALA A 93 -2.54 4.00 -22.52
CA ALA A 93 -3.05 4.53 -23.77
C ALA A 93 -3.94 5.77 -23.56
N VAL A 94 -4.15 6.51 -24.65
CA VAL A 94 -5.01 7.70 -24.67
C VAL A 94 -6.45 7.31 -24.37
N GLY A 95 -7.07 7.97 -23.39
CA GLY A 95 -8.44 7.70 -22.95
C GLY A 95 -8.59 6.44 -22.10
N GLU A 96 -7.49 5.77 -21.78
CA GLU A 96 -7.51 4.52 -21.02
C GLU A 96 -7.74 4.77 -19.52
N THR A 97 -8.57 3.90 -18.93
CA THR A 97 -8.72 3.80 -17.48
C THR A 97 -8.03 2.53 -17.00
N ARG A 98 -7.06 2.69 -16.10
CA ARG A 98 -6.37 1.59 -15.43
C ARG A 98 -6.69 1.59 -13.95
N THR A 99 -7.06 0.41 -13.46
CA THR A 99 -7.26 0.14 -12.03
C THR A 99 -6.11 -0.71 -11.57
N VAL A 100 -5.36 -0.22 -10.58
CA VAL A 100 -4.24 -0.93 -9.96
C VAL A 100 -4.49 -1.05 -8.47
N TRP A 101 -4.10 -2.18 -7.87
CA TRP A 101 -4.26 -2.36 -6.42
C TRP A 101 -3.21 -1.52 -5.68
N PHE A 102 -3.62 -0.79 -4.64
CA PHE A 102 -2.73 0.24 -4.08
C PHE A 102 -1.53 -0.29 -3.31
N GLY A 103 -1.56 -1.53 -2.82
CA GLY A 103 -0.36 -2.11 -2.21
C GLY A 103 0.49 -2.95 -3.17
N ASP A 104 0.22 -2.89 -4.47
CA ASP A 104 1.20 -3.34 -5.48
C ASP A 104 2.31 -2.29 -5.66
N PHE A 105 2.17 -1.15 -4.98
CA PHE A 105 3.21 -0.14 -4.90
C PHE A 105 4.19 -0.49 -3.79
N PHE A 106 5.49 -0.36 -4.08
CA PHE A 106 6.56 -0.63 -3.13
C PHE A 106 7.52 0.53 -3.06
N ASP A 107 8.11 0.75 -1.89
CA ASP A 107 9.20 1.69 -1.71
C ASP A 107 10.58 1.02 -1.84
N GLN A 108 11.64 1.82 -1.65
CA GLN A 108 13.03 1.38 -1.76
C GLN A 108 13.45 0.30 -0.74
N TRP A 109 12.62 0.05 0.27
CA TRP A 109 12.86 -0.98 1.28
C TRP A 109 11.93 -2.19 1.07
N GLY A 110 10.93 -2.09 0.19
CA GLY A 110 9.94 -3.13 -0.04
C GLY A 110 8.74 -3.04 0.90
N GLU A 111 8.48 -1.85 1.45
CA GLU A 111 7.25 -1.57 2.19
C GLU A 111 6.13 -1.17 1.23
N THR A 112 4.91 -1.62 1.53
CA THR A 112 3.68 -1.28 0.80
C THR A 112 2.89 -0.19 1.53
N PRO A 113 2.22 0.73 0.82
CA PRO A 113 1.29 1.65 1.46
C PRO A 113 0.08 0.89 2.01
N VAL A 114 -0.65 1.51 2.94
CA VAL A 114 -1.88 0.91 3.48
C VAL A 114 -3.01 1.11 2.47
N ALA A 115 -3.29 0.06 1.68
CA ALA A 115 -4.34 0.04 0.65
C ALA A 115 -5.76 0.29 1.17
N GLY A 116 -6.06 0.01 2.44
CA GLY A 116 -7.40 0.13 3.00
C GLY A 116 -8.15 -1.20 3.01
N GLY A 117 -9.49 -1.15 2.88
CA GLY A 117 -10.36 -2.34 2.93
C GLY A 117 -11.15 -2.50 4.24
N PHE A 118 -12.18 -3.35 4.21
CA PHE A 118 -13.18 -3.51 5.29
C PHE A 118 -12.58 -4.00 6.62
N PHE A 119 -11.53 -4.82 6.58
CA PHE A 119 -10.91 -5.42 7.77
C PHE A 119 -9.57 -4.78 8.15
N ARG A 120 -9.33 -3.52 7.77
CA ARG A 120 -8.07 -2.83 8.05
C ARG A 120 -7.92 -2.50 9.54
N THR A 121 -6.72 -2.69 10.09
CA THR A 121 -6.35 -2.26 11.45
C THR A 121 -5.81 -0.82 11.47
N ASP A 122 -5.26 -0.36 10.34
CA ASP A 122 -4.62 0.95 10.21
C ASP A 122 -5.38 1.87 9.24
N ALA A 123 -5.17 3.18 9.38
CA ALA A 123 -5.72 4.16 8.44
C ALA A 123 -5.05 4.02 7.05
N PRO A 124 -5.79 4.17 5.94
CA PRO A 124 -5.21 4.10 4.60
C PRO A 124 -4.22 5.22 4.38
N THR A 125 -3.19 4.91 3.60
CA THR A 125 -2.29 5.94 3.10
C THR A 125 -3.03 6.77 2.04
N PRO A 126 -3.15 8.09 2.20
CA PRO A 126 -3.82 8.95 1.22
C PRO A 126 -2.97 9.09 -0.04
N SER A 127 -3.58 9.23 -1.22
CA SER A 127 -2.88 9.56 -2.46
C SER A 127 -2.87 11.08 -2.68
N VAL A 128 -1.96 11.80 -2.02
CA VAL A 128 -1.90 13.27 -2.07
C VAL A 128 -1.14 13.76 -3.29
N LEU A 129 -0.09 13.05 -3.66
CA LEU A 129 0.76 13.38 -4.79
C LEU A 129 0.95 12.15 -5.67
N VAL A 130 0.65 12.30 -6.96
CA VAL A 130 0.89 11.27 -7.96
C VAL A 130 1.68 11.89 -9.11
N GLN A 131 2.79 11.26 -9.45
CA GLN A 131 3.72 11.74 -10.48
C GLN A 131 4.13 10.59 -11.39
N PHE A 132 4.28 10.87 -12.68
CA PHE A 132 4.77 9.89 -13.65
C PHE A 132 6.21 10.21 -14.02
N GLN A 133 7.04 9.18 -14.00
CA GLN A 133 8.37 9.20 -14.55
C GLN A 133 8.35 8.42 -15.86
N ILE A 134 8.66 9.11 -16.96
CA ILE A 134 8.69 8.52 -18.30
C ILE A 134 10.11 8.08 -18.71
N ASP A 135 11.14 8.65 -18.10
CA ASP A 135 12.54 8.25 -18.28
C ASP A 135 13.39 8.66 -17.06
N GLU A 136 14.66 8.27 -17.04
CA GLU A 136 15.58 8.52 -15.91
C GLU A 136 16.08 9.97 -15.81
N SER A 137 15.88 10.79 -16.84
CA SER A 137 16.47 12.13 -17.01
C SER A 137 15.45 13.25 -17.13
N SER A 138 14.22 12.92 -17.49
CA SER A 138 13.13 13.84 -17.74
C SER A 138 12.49 14.24 -16.42
N PRO A 139 12.06 15.51 -16.30
CA PRO A 139 11.31 15.95 -15.15
C PRO A 139 10.05 15.12 -14.93
N LEU A 140 9.68 14.91 -13.66
CA LEU A 140 8.49 14.14 -13.32
C LEU A 140 7.23 14.89 -13.78
N LEU A 141 6.31 14.16 -14.40
CA LEU A 141 5.03 14.69 -14.85
C LEU A 141 4.04 14.66 -13.69
N GLY A 142 3.49 15.81 -13.32
CA GLY A 142 2.46 15.88 -12.29
C GLY A 142 1.10 15.45 -12.81
N THR A 143 0.32 14.73 -12.01
CA THR A 143 -1.08 14.37 -12.33
C THR A 143 -2.05 15.12 -11.42
N VAL A 144 -3.34 15.05 -11.75
CA VAL A 144 -4.40 15.55 -10.87
C VAL A 144 -4.78 14.43 -9.91
N ALA A 145 -4.28 14.50 -8.67
CA ALA A 145 -4.59 13.55 -7.61
C ALA A 145 -5.80 14.02 -6.78
N ILE A 146 -6.79 13.15 -6.65
CA ILE A 146 -7.94 13.34 -5.76
C ILE A 146 -7.74 12.40 -4.56
N PRO A 147 -7.46 12.92 -3.36
CA PRO A 147 -7.01 12.11 -2.22
C PRO A 147 -8.01 11.02 -1.78
N GLU A 148 -9.30 11.30 -1.91
CA GLU A 148 -10.39 10.38 -1.56
C GLU A 148 -11.67 10.87 -2.25
N GLU A 149 -12.37 10.01 -2.98
CA GLU A 149 -13.77 10.26 -3.29
C GLU A 149 -14.56 9.86 -2.05
N ALA A 150 -14.95 10.83 -1.23
CA ALA A 150 -15.78 10.58 -0.07
C ALA A 150 -17.08 9.91 -0.55
N ARG A 151 -17.19 8.58 -0.36
CA ARG A 151 -18.47 7.88 -0.50
C ARG A 151 -19.40 8.49 0.55
N PHE A 152 -20.41 9.22 0.08
CA PHE A 152 -21.58 9.64 0.87
C PHE A 152 -22.29 8.44 1.49
#